data_AF-A0A0G2JXA7-F1
#
_entry.id   AF-A0A0G2JXA7-F1
#
_cell.length_a   1.000
_cell.length_b   1.000
_cell.length_c   1.000
_cell.angle_alpha   90.00
_cell.angle_beta   90.00
_cell.angle_gamma   90.00
#
_symmetry.space_group_name_H-M   'P 1'
#
loop_
_entity.id
_entity.type
_entity.pdbx_description
1 polymer ?
#
loop_
_entity_poly.entity_id
_entity_poly.type
_entity_poly.pdbx_seq_one_letter_code
_entity_poly.pdbx_strand_id
1 'polypeptide(L)'
;MPPCLLCLKCESSVETVMPPLCVSLVVLWLQLSGVSSQQKVQQSPESLSVSEGAIVSLNCTFSDSASQSFWWYQQHLGKGPKMLISVFSNGNKKEGRFTAHLNRASLHVSLHITDSQPSDSAVYLCAVSAQ
;
A
#
# COMPACT_ATOMS: atom_id res chain seq x y z
N MET A 1 -4.06 -15.62 9.60
CA MET A 1 -2.90 -16.49 9.89
C MET A 1 -1.64 -15.70 9.52
N PRO A 2 -1.04 -15.00 10.49
CA PRO A 2 0.25 -15.40 11.03
C PRO A 2 0.05 -16.08 12.39
N PRO A 3 0.88 -17.06 12.75
CA PRO A 3 0.66 -17.88 13.93
C PRO A 3 1.43 -17.39 15.16
N CYS A 4 0.97 -17.91 16.30
CA CYS A 4 1.69 -18.05 17.57
C CYS A 4 1.76 -16.82 18.48
N LEU A 5 0.58 -16.53 19.06
CA LEU A 5 0.44 -16.37 20.52
C LEU A 5 1.36 -17.38 21.25
N LEU A 6 2.34 -16.87 22.00
CA LEU A 6 2.93 -17.58 23.13
C LEU A 6 2.56 -16.73 24.37
N CYS A 7 1.52 -17.17 25.06
CA CYS A 7 1.09 -16.62 26.34
C CYS A 7 2.17 -16.88 27.39
N LEU A 8 2.80 -15.83 27.89
CA LEU A 8 3.43 -15.85 29.21
C LEU A 8 2.39 -15.33 30.21
N LYS A 9 1.79 -16.25 30.95
CA LYS A 9 0.93 -15.95 32.09
C LYS A 9 1.85 -15.59 33.27
N CYS A 10 1.93 -14.31 33.63
CA CYS A 10 2.60 -13.87 34.84
C CYS A 10 1.52 -13.58 35.89
N GLU A 11 1.23 -14.57 36.73
CA GLU A 11 0.29 -14.46 37.83
C GLU A 11 1.05 -14.76 39.12
N SER A 12 1.40 -13.72 39.86
CA SER A 12 1.50 -13.64 41.33
C SER A 12 2.15 -12.29 41.66
N SER A 13 1.34 -11.33 42.09
CA SER A 13 1.11 -10.99 43.49
C SER A 13 2.13 -9.95 43.98
N VAL A 14 1.67 -8.70 43.92
CA VAL A 14 1.88 -7.57 44.85
C VAL A 14 3.16 -7.52 45.70
N GLU A 15 3.83 -6.37 45.56
CA GLU A 15 4.90 -5.80 46.40
C GLU A 15 6.27 -6.51 46.37
N THR A 16 7.02 -6.34 45.28
CA THR A 16 8.49 -6.37 45.35
C THR A 16 9.07 -5.43 44.30
N VAL A 17 9.94 -4.52 44.72
CA VAL A 17 10.68 -3.58 43.86
C VAL A 17 11.40 -4.37 42.77
N MET A 18 11.00 -4.15 41.50
CA MET A 18 11.58 -4.83 40.34
C MET A 18 13.11 -4.60 40.31
N PRO A 19 13.94 -5.66 40.25
CA PRO A 19 15.39 -5.50 40.21
C PRO A 19 15.82 -4.73 38.95
N PRO A 20 16.93 -3.95 39.00
CA PRO A 20 17.35 -3.07 37.92
C PRO A 20 17.58 -3.81 36.59
N LEU A 21 17.99 -5.08 36.66
CA LEU A 21 18.15 -5.96 35.50
C LEU A 21 16.82 -6.20 34.75
N CYS A 22 15.71 -6.38 35.47
CA CYS A 22 14.40 -6.54 34.85
C CYS A 22 13.94 -5.23 34.20
N VAL A 23 14.21 -4.08 34.82
CA VAL A 23 13.91 -2.78 34.20
C VAL A 23 14.72 -2.60 32.92
N SER A 24 16.02 -2.91 32.94
CA SER A 24 16.88 -2.86 31.75
C SER A 24 16.40 -3.80 30.65
N LEU A 25 15.98 -5.02 30.99
CA LEU A 25 15.41 -5.96 30.02
C LEU A 25 14.12 -5.40 29.43
N VAL A 26 13.18 -4.91 30.24
CA VAL A 26 11.91 -4.33 29.75
C VAL A 26 12.16 -3.13 28.84
N VAL A 27 13.11 -2.24 29.19
CA VAL A 27 13.50 -1.12 28.32
C VAL A 27 14.11 -1.64 27.02
N LEU A 28 14.98 -2.65 27.07
CA LEU A 28 15.56 -3.27 25.87
C LEU A 28 14.46 -3.90 24.98
N TRP A 29 13.51 -4.63 25.56
CA TRP A 29 12.36 -5.19 24.84
C TRP A 29 11.51 -4.08 24.19
N LEU A 30 11.27 -2.96 24.88
CA LEU A 30 10.53 -1.81 24.34
C LEU A 30 11.27 -1.12 23.18
N GLN A 31 12.61 -1.05 23.24
CA GLN A 31 13.43 -0.54 22.13
C GLN A 31 13.45 -1.51 20.94
N LEU A 32 13.39 -2.83 21.20
CA LEU A 32 13.28 -3.85 20.15
C LEU A 32 11.88 -3.92 19.52
N SER A 33 10.82 -3.52 20.23
CA SER A 33 9.50 -3.29 19.64
C SER A 33 9.51 -1.98 18.85
N GLY A 34 10.35 -1.93 17.81
CA GLY A 34 10.42 -0.82 16.88
C GLY A 34 9.04 -0.52 16.29
N VAL A 35 8.69 0.77 16.25
CA VAL A 35 7.46 1.27 15.63
C VAL A 35 7.53 0.96 14.13
N SER A 36 6.85 -0.09 13.68
CA SER A 36 6.67 -0.36 12.25
C SER A 36 5.51 0.48 11.73
N SER A 37 5.80 1.62 11.09
CA SER A 37 4.80 2.31 10.28
C SER A 37 4.62 1.53 8.97
N GLN A 38 3.59 0.69 8.88
CA GLN A 38 3.27 0.03 7.61
C GLN A 38 2.60 1.03 6.68
N GLN A 39 3.27 1.36 5.56
CA GLN A 39 2.67 2.09 4.47
C GLN A 39 1.47 1.30 3.93
N LYS A 40 0.26 1.84 4.14
CA LYS A 40 -0.98 1.20 3.70
C LYS A 40 -1.38 1.75 2.34
N VAL A 41 -1.67 0.85 1.41
CA VAL A 41 -2.26 1.15 0.10
C VAL A 41 -3.64 0.49 0.02
N GLN A 42 -4.63 1.20 -0.49
CA GLN A 42 -5.98 0.67 -0.73
C GLN A 42 -6.41 0.97 -2.15
N GLN A 43 -6.88 -0.05 -2.87
CA GLN A 43 -7.34 0.08 -4.25
C GLN A 43 -8.85 -0.08 -4.36
N SER A 44 -9.45 0.63 -5.32
CA SER A 44 -10.86 0.48 -5.67
C SER A 44 -11.13 0.79 -7.15
N PRO A 45 -12.16 0.21 -7.76
CA PRO A 45 -12.94 -0.94 -7.26
C PRO A 45 -12.10 -2.22 -7.21
N GLU A 46 -12.55 -3.24 -6.48
CA GLU A 46 -11.89 -4.55 -6.42
C GLU A 46 -11.99 -5.30 -7.76
N SER A 47 -13.14 -5.16 -8.43
CA SER A 47 -13.37 -5.65 -9.78
C SER A 47 -14.28 -4.70 -10.54
N LEU A 48 -14.14 -4.68 -11.86
CA LEU A 48 -14.95 -3.86 -12.75
C LEU A 48 -15.14 -4.59 -14.07
N SER A 49 -16.33 -4.46 -14.65
CA SER A 49 -16.63 -4.87 -16.02
C SER A 49 -17.18 -3.67 -16.76
N VAL A 50 -16.57 -3.35 -17.91
CA VAL A 50 -16.94 -2.21 -18.75
C VAL A 50 -17.12 -2.65 -20.20
N SER A 51 -17.89 -1.89 -20.96
CA SER A 51 -17.99 -2.05 -22.42
C SER A 51 -16.73 -1.54 -23.11
N GLU A 52 -16.44 -2.08 -24.30
CA GLU A 52 -15.40 -1.52 -25.17
C GLU A 52 -15.65 -0.03 -25.47
N GLY A 53 -14.59 0.76 -25.55
CA GLY A 53 -14.65 2.21 -25.74
C GLY A 53 -14.97 3.03 -24.48
N ALA A 54 -15.33 2.38 -23.35
CA ALA A 54 -15.61 3.07 -22.10
C ALA A 54 -14.35 3.72 -21.49
N ILE A 55 -14.59 4.59 -20.51
CA ILE A 55 -13.53 5.16 -19.66
C ILE A 55 -13.48 4.34 -18.37
N VAL A 56 -12.32 3.76 -18.08
CA VAL A 56 -12.05 3.08 -16.81
C VAL A 56 -11.38 4.04 -15.85
N SER A 57 -11.78 4.01 -14.57
CA SER A 57 -11.13 4.74 -13.49
C SER A 57 -10.81 3.78 -12.35
N LEU A 58 -9.53 3.65 -12.03
CA LEU A 58 -9.02 2.88 -10.92
C LEU A 58 -8.41 3.84 -9.90
N ASN A 59 -8.66 3.59 -8.63
CA ASN A 59 -8.29 4.47 -7.54
C ASN A 59 -7.34 3.75 -6.58
N CYS A 60 -6.39 4.51 -6.04
CA CYS A 60 -5.43 4.06 -5.06
C CYS A 60 -5.21 5.15 -4.01
N THR A 61 -5.53 4.87 -2.75
CA THR A 61 -5.23 5.76 -1.63
C THR A 61 -4.05 5.20 -0.84
N PHE A 62 -3.20 6.08 -0.32
CA PHE A 62 -2.02 5.71 0.46
C PHE A 62 -2.01 6.44 1.80
N SER A 63 -1.32 5.89 2.80
CA SER A 63 -1.28 6.48 4.15
C SER A 63 -0.05 7.33 4.44
N ASP A 64 1.01 7.19 3.63
CA ASP A 64 2.28 7.86 3.88
C ASP A 64 2.43 9.11 3.01
N SER A 65 2.37 10.29 3.63
CA SER A 65 2.58 11.55 2.94
C SER A 65 4.01 11.74 2.41
N ALA A 66 4.98 10.97 2.91
CA ALA A 66 6.36 11.00 2.44
C ALA A 66 6.55 10.22 1.12
N SER A 67 5.57 9.44 0.66
CA SER A 67 5.66 8.72 -0.62
C SER A 67 5.97 9.67 -1.77
N GLN A 68 7.02 9.38 -2.54
CA GLN A 68 7.50 10.22 -3.65
C GLN A 68 7.23 9.64 -5.03
N SER A 69 7.10 8.32 -5.12
CA SER A 69 7.04 7.61 -6.38
C SER A 69 5.81 6.72 -6.41
N PHE A 70 5.08 6.78 -7.51
CA PHE A 70 3.80 6.10 -7.68
C PHE A 70 3.80 5.40 -9.03
N TRP A 71 3.42 4.12 -9.02
CA TRP A 71 3.40 3.27 -10.20
C TRP A 71 2.08 2.54 -10.30
N TRP A 72 1.65 2.36 -11.54
CA TRP A 72 0.62 1.41 -11.90
C TRP A 72 1.25 0.26 -12.67
N TYR A 73 0.89 -0.96 -12.31
CA TYR A 73 1.26 -2.18 -12.98
C TYR A 73 0.03 -2.83 -13.60
N GLN A 74 0.20 -3.46 -14.75
CA GLN A 74 -0.78 -4.30 -15.41
C GLN A 74 -0.29 -5.75 -15.40
N GLN A 75 -1.16 -6.67 -14.98
CA GLN A 75 -0.88 -8.09 -14.91
C GLN A 75 -1.94 -8.89 -15.67
N HIS A 76 -1.58 -9.40 -16.84
CA HIS A 76 -2.39 -10.36 -17.59
C HIS A 76 -2.32 -11.76 -16.96
N LEU A 77 -3.36 -12.58 -17.22
CA LEU A 77 -3.43 -13.95 -16.73
C LEU A 77 -2.19 -14.77 -17.12
N GLY A 78 -1.58 -15.44 -16.12
CA GLY A 78 -0.38 -16.26 -16.31
C GLY A 78 0.91 -15.48 -16.56
N LYS A 79 0.89 -14.14 -16.50
CA LYS A 79 2.08 -13.29 -16.65
C LYS A 79 2.40 -12.57 -15.33
N GLY A 80 3.65 -12.15 -15.19
CA GLY A 80 4.07 -11.27 -14.09
C GLY A 80 3.57 -9.83 -14.30
N PRO A 81 3.50 -9.01 -13.23
CA PRO A 81 3.17 -7.60 -13.33
C PRO A 81 4.17 -6.84 -14.22
N LYS A 82 3.66 -5.98 -15.11
CA LYS A 82 4.47 -5.07 -15.93
C LYS A 82 4.13 -3.63 -15.60
N MET A 83 5.14 -2.77 -15.48
CA MET A 83 4.92 -1.36 -15.23
C MET A 83 4.19 -0.73 -16.42
N LEU A 84 3.08 -0.07 -16.13
CA LEU A 84 2.19 0.55 -17.11
C LEU A 84 2.46 2.06 -17.23
N ILE A 85 2.51 2.76 -16.10
CA ILE A 85 2.78 4.19 -16.02
C ILE A 85 3.31 4.55 -14.63
N SER A 86 4.12 5.60 -14.55
CA SER A 86 4.60 6.17 -13.28
C SER A 86 4.37 7.68 -13.21
N VAL A 87 4.12 8.16 -12.00
CA VAL A 87 3.93 9.58 -11.70
C VAL A 87 4.67 9.94 -10.41
N PHE A 88 5.35 11.09 -10.44
CA PHE A 88 6.19 11.56 -9.32
C PHE A 88 5.76 12.96 -8.84
N SER A 89 5.18 13.75 -9.74
CA SER A 89 4.71 15.11 -9.48
C SER A 89 3.19 15.17 -9.36
N ASN A 90 2.68 16.05 -8.49
CA ASN A 90 1.25 16.30 -8.35
C ASN A 90 0.63 16.74 -9.69
N GLY A 91 -0.53 16.20 -10.04
CA GLY A 91 -1.21 16.44 -11.31
C GLY A 91 -1.29 15.21 -12.22
N ASN A 92 -1.41 15.45 -13.53
CA ASN A 92 -1.62 14.40 -14.53
C ASN A 92 -0.33 14.02 -15.25
N LYS A 93 -0.12 12.72 -15.43
CA LYS A 93 0.84 12.13 -16.36
C LYS A 93 0.06 11.28 -17.37
N LYS A 94 0.19 11.58 -18.66
CA LYS A 94 -0.49 10.85 -19.74
C LYS A 94 0.53 10.07 -20.58
N GLU A 95 0.19 8.82 -20.91
CA GLU A 95 0.95 7.94 -21.78
C GLU A 95 -0.02 7.10 -22.63
N GLY A 96 -0.16 7.47 -23.91
CA GLY A 96 -1.16 6.86 -24.80
C GLY A 96 -2.60 7.05 -24.28
N ARG A 97 -3.30 5.93 -24.08
CA ARG A 97 -4.66 5.86 -23.52
C ARG A 97 -4.69 5.91 -21.98
N PHE A 98 -3.53 5.81 -21.33
CA PHE A 98 -3.41 5.77 -19.87
C PHE A 98 -3.10 7.16 -19.31
N THR A 99 -3.79 7.56 -18.24
CA THR A 99 -3.51 8.80 -17.51
C THR A 99 -3.46 8.50 -16.02
N ALA A 100 -2.30 8.72 -15.40
CA ALA A 100 -2.15 8.69 -13.95
C ALA A 100 -2.38 10.10 -13.39
N HIS A 101 -3.28 10.25 -12.43
CA HIS A 101 -3.52 11.49 -11.72
C HIS A 101 -3.09 11.33 -10.26
N LEU A 102 -2.07 12.08 -9.84
CA LEU A 102 -1.60 12.13 -8.46
C LEU A 102 -2.13 13.38 -7.76
N ASN A 103 -2.82 13.19 -6.65
CA ASN A 103 -3.19 14.24 -5.72
C ASN A 103 -2.58 13.95 -4.34
N ARG A 104 -1.48 14.64 -4.04
CA ARG A 104 -0.74 14.48 -2.77
C ARG A 104 -1.52 15.02 -1.57
N ALA A 105 -2.33 16.07 -1.75
CA ALA A 105 -3.11 16.65 -0.67
C ALA A 105 -4.19 15.68 -0.14
N SER A 106 -4.75 14.87 -1.02
CA SER A 106 -5.74 13.84 -0.67
C SER A 106 -5.15 12.43 -0.53
N LEU A 107 -3.81 12.28 -0.56
CA LEU A 107 -3.10 11.00 -0.54
C LEU A 107 -3.68 9.97 -1.52
N HIS A 108 -3.94 10.40 -2.75
CA HIS A 108 -4.65 9.62 -3.75
C HIS A 108 -3.91 9.65 -5.09
N VAL A 109 -3.86 8.50 -5.74
CA VAL A 109 -3.44 8.36 -7.13
C VAL A 109 -4.49 7.54 -7.87
N SER A 110 -4.88 7.99 -9.05
CA SER A 110 -5.82 7.28 -9.92
C SER A 110 -5.20 6.97 -11.26
N LEU A 111 -5.67 5.91 -11.89
CA LEU A 111 -5.38 5.53 -13.26
C LEU A 111 -6.68 5.62 -14.07
N HIS A 112 -6.63 6.40 -15.13
CA HIS A 112 -7.69 6.50 -16.12
C HIS A 112 -7.25 5.82 -17.41
N ILE A 113 -8.13 4.98 -17.97
CA ILE A 113 -7.93 4.33 -19.26
C ILE A 113 -9.04 4.82 -20.17
N THR A 114 -8.71 5.57 -21.20
CA THR A 114 -9.69 6.01 -22.21
C THR A 114 -9.79 4.97 -23.32
N ASP A 115 -10.95 4.87 -23.97
CA ASP A 115 -11.14 3.97 -25.12
C ASP A 115 -10.74 2.53 -24.76
N SER A 116 -11.37 1.96 -23.73
CA SER A 116 -11.01 0.64 -23.19
C SER A 116 -11.14 -0.46 -24.23
N GLN A 117 -10.13 -1.32 -24.35
CA GLN A 117 -10.06 -2.39 -25.34
C GLN A 117 -10.09 -3.77 -24.66
N PRO A 118 -10.48 -4.85 -25.35
CA PRO A 118 -10.44 -6.20 -24.77
C PRO A 118 -9.07 -6.60 -24.21
N SER A 119 -7.99 -6.10 -24.81
CA SER A 119 -6.59 -6.30 -24.39
C SER A 119 -6.24 -5.66 -23.04
N ASP A 120 -7.06 -4.71 -22.55
CA ASP A 120 -6.91 -4.08 -21.24
C ASP A 120 -7.40 -4.99 -20.09
N SER A 121 -8.06 -6.11 -20.39
CA SER A 121 -8.54 -7.06 -19.39
C SER A 121 -7.37 -7.69 -18.61
N ALA A 122 -7.13 -7.19 -17.39
CA ALA A 122 -6.00 -7.54 -16.55
C ALA A 122 -6.26 -7.18 -15.08
N VAL A 123 -5.40 -7.68 -14.19
CA VAL A 123 -5.30 -7.16 -12.82
C VAL A 123 -4.43 -5.92 -12.83
N TYR A 124 -4.88 -4.85 -12.19
CA TYR A 124 -4.13 -3.61 -12.06
C TYR A 124 -3.67 -3.41 -10.63
N LEU A 125 -2.39 -3.13 -10.42
CA LEU A 125 -1.77 -2.99 -9.11
C LEU A 125 -1.15 -1.61 -8.97
N CYS A 126 -1.45 -0.92 -7.88
CA CYS A 126 -0.86 0.34 -7.49
C CYS A 126 0.30 0.07 -6.53
N ALA A 127 1.45 0.70 -6.77
CA ALA A 127 2.59 0.69 -5.87
C ALA A 127 2.98 2.13 -5.54
N VAL A 128 3.33 2.37 -4.28
CA VAL A 128 3.81 3.67 -3.81
C VAL A 128 5.07 3.45 -2.98
N SER A 129 6.02 4.38 -2.99
CA SER A 129 7.22 4.31 -2.15
C SER A 129 7.63 5.67 -1.61
N ALA A 130 8.00 5.70 -0.33
CA ALA A 130 8.89 6.74 0.21
C ALA A 130 10.31 6.53 -0.33
N GLN A 131 11.10 7.61 -0.41
CA GLN A 131 12.55 7.53 -0.66
C GLN A 131 13.30 7.32 0.64
#